data_AF-A0A4Q9G4D6-F1
#
_entry.id   AF-A0A4Q9G4D6-F1
#
_cell.length_a   1.000
_cell.length_b   1.000
_cell.length_c   1.000
_cell.angle_alpha   90.00
_cell.angle_beta   90.00
_cell.angle_gamma   90.00
#
_symmetry.space_group_name_H-M   'P 1'
#
loop_
_entity.id
_entity.type
_entity.pdbx_description
1 polymer ?
#
loop_
_entity_poly.entity_id
_entity_poly.type
_entity_poly.pdbx_seq_one_letter_code
_entity_poly.pdbx_strand_id
1 'polypeptide(L)'
;MNKLIVAIAVLALVGCGTNAKTHAVRGVSGLEIDCSGLGSGWEKCRKRAEKECKATGYKIMARSDDAKDEDEFPFGFNPAGYLTRTMLVICR
;
A
#
# COMPACT_ATOMS: atom_id res chain seq x y z
N MET A 1 -26.77 -15.80 -22.88
CA MET A 1 -26.25 -14.41 -22.90
C MET A 1 -26.14 -13.80 -21.51
N ASN A 2 -27.16 -13.91 -20.63
CA ASN A 2 -27.12 -13.29 -19.29
C ASN A 2 -25.98 -13.79 -18.36
N LYS A 3 -25.62 -15.07 -18.45
CA LYS A 3 -24.54 -15.66 -17.62
C LYS A 3 -23.14 -15.12 -17.97
N LEU A 4 -22.91 -14.75 -19.23
CA LEU A 4 -21.64 -14.19 -19.69
C LEU A 4 -21.44 -12.76 -19.17
N ILE A 5 -22.51 -11.96 -19.14
CA ILE A 5 -22.48 -10.59 -18.63
C ILE A 5 -22.15 -10.59 -17.13
N VAL A 6 -22.75 -11.50 -16.36
CA VAL A 6 -22.46 -11.66 -14.93
C VAL A 6 -21.01 -12.09 -14.70
N ALA A 7 -20.48 -13.01 -15.52
CA ALA A 7 -19.09 -13.45 -15.40
C ALA A 7 -18.08 -12.33 -15.67
N ILE A 8 -18.34 -11.51 -16.70
CA ILE A 8 -17.49 -10.35 -17.04
C ILE A 8 -17.56 -9.29 -15.93
N ALA A 9 -18.73 -9.04 -15.35
CA ALA A 9 -18.89 -8.11 -14.24
C ALA A 9 -18.11 -8.53 -12.99
N VAL A 10 -18.06 -9.83 -12.67
CA VAL A 10 -17.28 -10.34 -11.53
C VAL A 10 -15.77 -10.25 -11.80
N LEU A 11 -15.33 -10.55 -13.02
CA LEU A 11 -13.92 -10.43 -13.40
C LEU A 11 -13.40 -8.99 -13.39
N ALA A 12 -14.26 -8.00 -13.63
CA ALA A 12 -13.86 -6.59 -13.55
C ALA A 12 -13.57 -6.11 -12.11
N LEU A 13 -14.04 -6.83 -11.08
CA LEU A 13 -13.86 -6.46 -9.67
C LEU A 13 -12.53 -6.98 -9.06
N VAL A 14 -11.81 -7.88 -9.74
CA VAL A 14 -10.49 -8.33 -9.29
C VAL A 14 -9.41 -7.38 -9.82
N GLY A 15 -9.09 -6.36 -9.02
CA GLY A 15 -7.97 -5.46 -9.30
C GLY A 15 -6.61 -6.13 -9.15
N CYS A 16 -5.67 -5.86 -10.06
CA CYS A 16 -4.26 -6.23 -9.92
C CYS A 16 -3.58 -5.30 -8.90
N GLY A 17 -2.94 -5.88 -7.87
CA GLY A 17 -2.06 -5.13 -6.97
C GLY A 17 -0.63 -5.10 -7.49
N THR A 18 -0.14 -3.92 -7.88
CA THR A 18 1.28 -3.72 -8.21
C THR A 18 2.14 -3.71 -6.95
N ASN A 19 3.32 -4.34 -6.97
CA ASN A 19 4.25 -4.37 -5.85
C ASN A 19 5.66 -4.08 -6.37
N ALA A 20 6.25 -2.96 -5.95
CA ALA A 20 7.63 -2.61 -6.31
C ALA A 20 8.58 -3.04 -5.17
N LYS A 21 9.50 -3.97 -5.43
CA LYS A 21 10.62 -4.23 -4.51
C LYS A 21 11.71 -3.20 -4.79
N THR A 22 11.97 -2.32 -3.83
CA THR A 22 12.97 -1.26 -3.94
C THR A 22 14.27 -1.68 -3.25
N HIS A 23 15.27 -2.07 -4.03
CA HIS A 23 16.59 -2.36 -3.48
C HIS A 23 17.26 -1.04 -3.05
N ALA A 24 17.49 -0.85 -1.75
CA ALA A 24 18.17 0.34 -1.27
C ALA A 24 19.66 0.27 -1.63
N VAL A 25 20.24 1.41 -2.00
CA VAL A 25 21.60 1.58 -2.55
C VAL A 25 22.73 1.14 -1.59
N ARG A 26 22.40 0.71 -0.35
CA ARG A 26 23.34 0.29 0.70
C ARG A 26 23.26 -1.20 1.08
N GLY A 27 22.68 -2.05 0.24
CA GLY A 27 22.65 -3.51 0.45
C GLY A 27 21.66 -4.01 1.51
N VAL A 28 20.95 -3.12 2.19
CA VAL A 28 19.75 -3.45 2.96
C VAL A 28 18.55 -3.47 2.03
N SER A 29 17.76 -4.55 2.06
CA SER A 29 16.53 -4.65 1.28
C SER A 29 15.48 -3.69 1.85
N GLY A 30 15.34 -2.53 1.20
CA GLY A 30 14.16 -1.71 1.32
C GLY A 30 12.97 -2.45 0.71
N LEU A 31 11.79 -2.21 1.27
CA LEU A 31 10.55 -2.73 0.75
C LEU A 31 9.51 -1.63 0.79
N GLU A 32 9.09 -1.18 -0.38
CA GLU A 32 7.93 -0.32 -0.53
C GLU A 32 6.68 -1.19 -0.66
N ILE A 33 5.69 -0.92 0.20
CA ILE A 33 4.47 -1.68 0.32
C ILE A 33 3.31 -0.76 0.00
N ASP A 34 2.61 -1.03 -1.10
CA ASP A 34 1.30 -0.44 -1.37
C ASP A 34 0.21 -1.26 -0.64
N CYS A 35 -0.47 -0.62 0.30
CA CYS A 35 -1.67 -1.13 0.95
C CYS A 35 -2.91 -0.28 0.64
N SER A 36 -2.92 0.36 -0.54
CA SER A 36 -4.05 1.11 -1.07
C SER A 36 -5.28 0.19 -1.30
N GLY A 37 -6.47 0.81 -1.35
CA GLY A 37 -7.76 0.15 -1.62
C GLY A 37 -8.85 0.40 -0.58
N LEU A 38 -10.12 0.39 -1.00
CA LEU A 38 -11.26 0.56 -0.10
C LEU A 38 -11.29 -0.55 0.97
N GLY A 39 -11.39 -0.14 2.24
CA GLY A 39 -11.32 -1.05 3.39
C GLY A 39 -9.91 -1.54 3.75
N SER A 40 -8.87 -1.09 3.02
CA SER A 40 -7.47 -1.39 3.33
C SER A 40 -6.91 -0.36 4.30
N GLY A 41 -6.29 -0.81 5.39
CA GLY A 41 -5.65 0.06 6.38
C GLY A 41 -4.17 -0.28 6.60
N TRP A 42 -3.53 0.45 7.51
CA TRP A 42 -2.11 0.25 7.87
C TRP A 42 -1.79 -1.18 8.33
N GLU A 43 -2.76 -1.88 8.89
CA GLU A 43 -2.62 -3.29 9.29
C GLU A 43 -2.28 -4.21 8.10
N LYS A 44 -2.77 -3.92 6.90
CA LYS A 44 -2.42 -4.66 5.67
C LYS A 44 -0.94 -4.45 5.31
N CYS A 45 -0.45 -3.21 5.41
CA CYS A 45 0.97 -2.91 5.23
C CYS A 45 1.82 -3.64 6.28
N ARG A 46 1.40 -3.62 7.56
CA ARG A 46 2.10 -4.24 8.68
C ARG A 46 2.23 -5.77 8.52
N LYS A 47 1.12 -6.46 8.23
CA LYS A 47 1.12 -7.91 7.94
C LYS A 47 2.01 -8.27 6.75
N ARG A 48 2.07 -7.41 5.74
CA ARG A 48 2.93 -7.63 4.58
C ARG A 48 4.41 -7.43 4.90
N ALA A 49 4.74 -6.42 5.68
CA ALA A 49 6.11 -6.21 6.17
C ALA A 49 6.57 -7.39 7.02
N GLU A 50 5.74 -7.91 7.93
CA GLU A 50 6.03 -9.12 8.70
C GLU A 50 6.27 -10.34 7.80
N LYS A 51 5.45 -10.52 6.75
CA LYS A 51 5.60 -11.63 5.80
C LYS A 51 6.89 -11.55 4.98
N GLU A 52 7.26 -10.37 4.49
CA GLU A 52 8.42 -10.18 3.61
C GLU A 52 9.74 -10.08 4.39
N CYS A 53 9.74 -9.41 5.55
CA CYS A 53 10.94 -9.29 6.41
C CYS A 53 11.11 -10.44 7.40
N LYS A 54 10.16 -11.38 7.49
CA LYS A 54 10.25 -12.59 8.32
C LYS A 54 10.57 -12.27 9.81
N ALA A 55 11.20 -13.22 10.51
CA ALA A 55 11.47 -13.16 11.95
C ALA A 55 12.57 -12.17 12.36
N THR A 56 13.34 -11.57 11.44
CA THR A 56 14.34 -10.54 11.80
C THR A 56 13.70 -9.21 12.17
N GLY A 57 12.43 -9.01 11.78
CA GLY A 57 11.70 -7.79 12.00
C GLY A 57 12.08 -6.68 11.00
N TYR A 58 11.45 -5.53 11.14
CA TYR A 58 11.62 -4.42 10.22
C TYR A 58 11.49 -3.08 10.94
N LYS A 59 11.96 -2.02 10.27
CA LYS A 59 11.77 -0.63 10.70
C LYS A 59 11.01 0.12 9.60
N ILE A 60 9.93 0.79 9.99
CA ILE A 60 9.18 1.70 9.12
C ILE A 60 10.02 2.97 8.96
N MET A 61 10.26 3.36 7.70
CA MET A 61 11.08 4.52 7.35
C MET A 61 10.23 5.70 6.90
N ALA A 62 9.14 5.43 6.18
CA ALA A 62 8.21 6.45 5.74
C ALA A 62 6.83 5.83 5.50
N ARG A 63 5.79 6.64 5.68
CA ARG A 63 4.42 6.35 5.29
C ARG A 63 3.85 7.52 4.50
N SER A 64 2.89 7.23 3.63
CA SER A 64 2.23 8.27 2.84
C SER A 64 1.49 9.32 3.68
N ASP A 65 1.12 9.02 4.93
CA ASP A 65 0.49 9.96 5.87
C ASP A 65 1.51 10.74 6.73
N ASP A 66 2.81 10.46 6.61
CA ASP A 66 3.84 11.21 7.33
C ASP A 66 4.12 12.57 6.67
N ALA A 67 3.77 12.74 5.38
CA ALA A 67 3.78 14.03 4.72
C ALA A 67 2.57 14.84 5.22
N LYS A 68 2.83 16.00 5.83
CA LYS A 68 1.78 16.98 6.06
C LYS A 68 1.44 17.57 4.70
N ASP A 69 0.22 17.36 4.24
CA ASP A 69 -0.25 18.10 3.08
C ASP A 69 -0.23 19.59 3.46
N GLU A 70 0.58 20.37 2.74
CA GLU A 70 0.66 21.82 2.89
C GLU A 70 -0.54 22.51 2.22
N ASP A 71 -1.33 21.74 1.47
CA ASP A 71 -2.50 22.18 0.73
C ASP A 71 -3.73 22.34 1.63
N GLU A 72 -4.41 23.49 1.49
CA GLU A 72 -5.62 23.80 2.22
C GLU A 72 -6.83 23.15 1.52
N PHE A 73 -7.22 21.96 2.00
CA PHE A 73 -8.39 21.27 1.45
C PHE A 73 -9.70 21.92 1.92
N PRO A 74 -10.71 22.05 1.05
CA PRO A 74 -11.99 22.69 1.38
C PRO A 74 -12.78 22.02 2.52
N PHE A 75 -12.36 20.82 2.95
CA PHE A 75 -12.94 20.09 4.08
C PHE A 75 -11.89 19.69 5.14
N GLY A 76 -10.67 20.25 5.05
CA GLY A 76 -9.57 19.90 5.94
C GLY A 76 -9.05 18.45 5.80
N PHE A 77 -9.44 17.74 4.74
CA PHE A 77 -8.95 16.38 4.46
C PHE A 77 -8.63 16.19 2.98
N ASN A 78 -7.52 15.50 2.70
CA ASN A 78 -7.12 15.08 1.36
C ASN A 78 -7.73 13.72 1.00
N PRO A 79 -8.68 13.64 0.05
CA PRO A 79 -9.25 12.36 -0.37
C PRO A 79 -8.22 11.44 -1.06
N ALA A 80 -7.15 11.98 -1.65
CA ALA A 80 -6.11 11.18 -2.28
C ALA A 80 -5.29 10.39 -1.24
N GLY A 81 -4.89 11.06 -0.13
CA GLY A 81 -4.17 10.42 0.98
C GLY A 81 -4.95 9.33 1.71
N TYR A 82 -6.29 9.33 1.59
CA TYR A 82 -7.14 8.27 2.17
C TYR A 82 -7.20 7.00 1.30
N LEU A 83 -6.92 7.15 0.00
CA LEU A 83 -6.93 6.07 -0.98
C LEU A 83 -5.53 5.47 -1.17
N THR A 84 -4.50 6.32 -1.13
CA THR A 84 -3.10 5.90 -1.29
C THR A 84 -2.45 5.66 0.06
N ARG A 85 -2.22 4.39 0.39
CA ARG A 85 -1.46 4.00 1.58
C ARG A 85 -0.21 3.27 1.15
N THR A 86 0.93 3.96 1.21
CA THR A 86 2.23 3.35 0.94
C THR A 86 3.09 3.39 2.19
N MET A 87 3.87 2.34 2.40
CA MET A 87 4.79 2.21 3.53
C MET A 87 6.15 1.75 3.01
N LEU A 88 7.20 2.49 3.35
CA LEU A 88 8.58 2.07 3.12
C LEU A 88 9.14 1.47 4.39
N VAL A 89 9.62 0.23 4.32
CA VAL A 89 10.30 -0.45 5.42
C VAL A 89 11.70 -0.88 5.03
N ILE A 90 12.58 -1.03 6.02
CA ILE A 90 13.84 -1.74 5.88
C ILE A 90 13.79 -2.97 6.79
N CYS A 91 14.01 -4.15 6.21
CA CYS A 91 14.19 -5.37 6.98
C CYS A 91 15.50 -5.31 7.76
N ARG A 92 15.50 -5.80 9.00
CA ARG A 92 16.72 -5.91 9.81
C ARG A 92 17.55 -7.12 9.43
#